data_AF-A0A2I5T8H0-F1
#
_entry.id   AF-A0A2I5T8H0-F1
#
_cell.length_a   1.000
_cell.length_b   1.000
_cell.length_c   1.000
_cell.angle_alpha   90.00
_cell.angle_beta   90.00
_cell.angle_gamma   90.00
#
_symmetry.space_group_name_H-M   'P 1'
#
loop_
_entity.id
_entity.type
_entity.pdbx_description
1 polymer ?
#
loop_
_entity_poly.entity_id
_entity_poly.type
_entity_poly.pdbx_seq_one_letter_code
_entity_poly.pdbx_strand_id
1 'polypeptide(L)' 'MHDIMLFGEGWDGEVRQVEQGAIRHQYIPHPQDPHLRAIEFIIKEYISDDGEMYLVGYVDREPLMQDVAEAIMRYRPTPV' A
#
# COMPACT_ATOMS: atom_id res chain seq x y z
N MET A 1 10.74 -3.33 9.59
CA MET A 1 9.48 -3.55 8.84
C MET A 1 8.80 -2.19 8.73
N HIS A 2 8.24 -1.87 7.57
CA HIS A 2 7.50 -0.63 7.34
C HIS A 2 6.08 -0.94 6.90
N ASP A 3 5.17 -0.03 7.25
CA ASP A 3 3.80 -0.07 6.79
C ASP A 3 3.75 0.34 5.31
N ILE A 4 3.01 -0.43 4.52
CA ILE A 4 2.68 -0.12 3.13
C ILE A 4 1.17 -0.12 2.96
N MET A 5 0.64 0.92 2.32
CA MET A 5 -0.75 0.98 1.88
C MET A 5 -0.88 0.37 0.49
N LEU A 6 -1.80 -0.58 0.29
CA LEU A 6 -1.99 -1.25 -1.00
C LEU A 6 -3.18 -0.69 -1.79
N PHE A 7 -3.01 -0.49 -3.09
CA PHE A 7 -4.02 0.07 -3.99
C PHE A 7 -4.16 -0.74 -5.29
N GLY A 8 -5.37 -0.75 -5.84
CA GLY A 8 -5.69 -1.48 -7.07
C GLY A 8 -6.17 -2.91 -6.81
N GLU A 9 -6.79 -3.56 -7.81
CA GLU A 9 -7.35 -4.92 -7.67
C GLU A 9 -8.30 -5.10 -6.46
N GLY A 10 -9.05 -4.04 -6.13
CA GLY A 10 -10.00 -4.01 -5.02
C GLY A 10 -9.43 -3.54 -3.68
N TRP A 11 -8.13 -3.23 -3.62
CA TRP A 11 -7.47 -2.63 -2.45
C TRP A 11 -7.60 -1.10 -2.48
N ASP A 12 -7.92 -0.52 -1.32
CA ASP A 12 -8.25 0.89 -1.14
C ASP A 12 -7.39 1.61 -0.08
N GLY A 13 -6.20 1.06 0.18
CA GLY A 13 -5.23 1.60 1.12
C GLY A 13 -5.04 0.74 2.36
N GLU A 14 -5.54 -0.50 2.39
CA GLU A 14 -5.29 -1.40 3.51
C GLU A 14 -3.80 -1.60 3.73
N VAL A 15 -3.41 -1.65 5.01
CA VAL A 15 -2.01 -1.67 5.41
C VAL A 15 -1.49 -3.10 5.52
N ARG A 16 -0.28 -3.32 4.99
CA ARG A 16 0.54 -4.53 5.19
C ARG A 16 1.94 -4.12 5.65
N GLN A 17 2.72 -5.11 6.09
CA GLN A 17 4.11 -4.90 6.50
C GLN A 17 5.06 -5.44 5.44
N VAL A 18 6.09 -4.66 5.12
CA VAL A 18 7.17 -5.03 4.21
C VAL A 18 8.53 -4.84 4.85
N GLU A 19 9.54 -5.55 4.33
CA GLU A 19 10.92 -5.34 4.72
C GLU A 19 11.42 -3.96 4.26
N GLN A 20 12.40 -3.42 4.97
CA GLN A 20 13.01 -2.15 4.61
C GLN A 20 13.74 -2.24 3.28
N GLY A 21 13.51 -1.26 2.39
CA GLY A 21 14.07 -1.24 1.04
C GLY A 21 13.37 -2.17 0.04
N ALA A 22 12.23 -2.78 0.42
CA ALA A 22 11.43 -3.55 -0.52
C ALA A 22 10.91 -2.64 -1.65
N ILE A 23 11.12 -3.08 -2.90
CA ILE A 23 10.61 -2.40 -4.10
C ILE A 23 9.34 -3.07 -4.67
N ARG A 24 9.02 -4.27 -4.16
CA ARG A 24 7.87 -5.08 -4.58
C ARG A 24 7.28 -5.82 -3.39
N HIS A 25 5.97 -6.04 -3.41
CA HIS A 25 5.27 -6.87 -2.44
C HIS A 25 4.41 -7.90 -3.17
N GLN A 26 4.67 -9.19 -2.96
CA GLN A 26 3.82 -10.24 -3.49
C GLN A 26 2.75 -10.61 -2.44
N TYR A 27 1.50 -10.34 -2.76
CA TYR A 27 0.37 -10.82 -1.99
C TYR A 27 -0.06 -12.19 -2.52
N ILE A 28 -0.01 -13.20 -1.64
CA ILE A 28 -0.51 -14.55 -1.91
C ILE A 28 -1.76 -14.73 -1.05
N PRO A 29 -2.94 -14.85 -1.67
CA PRO A 29 -4.19 -14.90 -0.91
C PRO A 29 -4.34 -16.21 -0.16
N HIS A 30 -4.87 -16.14 1.06
CA HIS A 30 -5.30 -17.34 1.76
C HIS A 30 -6.60 -17.85 1.11
N PRO A 31 -6.90 -19.16 1.14
CA PRO A 31 -8.16 -19.70 0.59
C PRO A 31 -9.46 -19.11 1.18
N GLN A 32 -9.37 -18.33 2.27
CA GLN A 32 -10.49 -17.66 2.93
C GLN A 32 -10.50 -16.14 2.71
N ASP A 33 -9.51 -15.59 2.01
CA ASP A 33 -9.44 -14.16 1.71
C ASP A 33 -10.46 -13.78 0.62
N PRO A 34 -11.08 -12.59 0.71
CA PRO A 34 -11.99 -12.10 -0.32
C PRO A 34 -11.26 -11.80 -1.65
N HIS A 35 -9.96 -11.52 -1.60
CA HIS A 35 -9.13 -11.30 -2.80
C HIS A 35 -8.49 -12.63 -3.22
N LEU A 36 -9.08 -13.35 -4.17
CA LEU A 36 -8.67 -14.74 -4.51
C LEU A 36 -7.52 -14.86 -5.53
N ARG A 37 -6.77 -13.78 -5.81
CA ARG A 37 -5.68 -13.78 -6.80
C ARG A 37 -4.36 -13.34 -6.20
N ALA A 38 -3.29 -14.02 -6.59
CA ALA A 38 -1.94 -13.57 -6.30
C ALA A 38 -1.66 -12.28 -7.08
N ILE A 39 -1.17 -11.27 -6.38
CA ILE A 39 -0.96 -9.91 -6.91
C ILE A 39 0.46 -9.48 -6.53
N GLU A 40 1.18 -8.89 -7.48
CA GLU A 40 2.46 -8.23 -7.23
C GLU A 40 2.23 -6.71 -7.23
N PHE A 41 2.52 -6.06 -6.11
CA PHE A 41 2.48 -4.61 -5.96
C PHE A 41 3.86 -4.01 -6.19
N ILE A 42 3.92 -2.91 -6.93
CA ILE A 42 5.11 -2.06 -7.04
C ILE A 42 5.08 -1.08 -5.89
N ILE A 43 6.17 -1.00 -5.13
CA ILE A 43 6.30 -0.12 -3.96
C ILE A 43 6.94 1.20 -4.38
N LYS A 44 6.34 2.31 -3.95
CA LYS A 44 6.85 3.67 -4.17
C LYS A 44 6.69 4.50 -2.91
N GLU A 45 7.62 5.45 -2.74
CA GLU A 45 7.56 6.45 -1.69
C GLU A 45 6.56 7.54 -2.06
N TYR A 46 5.78 7.97 -1.07
CA TYR A 46 4.84 9.08 -1.15
C TYR A 46 5.16 10.06 -0.03
N ILE A 47 5.24 11.35 -0.35
CA ILE A 47 5.45 12.41 0.63
C ILE A 47 4.13 13.17 0.78
N SER A 48 3.56 13.20 1.99
CA SER A 48 2.36 13.95 2.30
C SER A 48 2.64 15.45 2.45
N ASP A 49 1.57 16.24 2.49
CA ASP A 49 1.66 17.71 2.57
C ASP A 49 2.33 18.22 3.85
N ASP A 50 2.33 17.43 4.93
CA ASP A 50 3.04 17.71 6.19
C ASP A 50 4.51 17.25 6.18
N GLY A 51 4.97 16.64 5.07
CA GLY A 51 6.34 16.19 4.88
C GLY A 51 6.63 14.79 5.43
N GLU A 52 5.63 14.07 5.92
CA GLU A 52 5.78 12.66 6.29
C GLU A 52 5.91 11.77 5.05
N MET A 53 6.70 10.70 5.18
CA MET A 53 6.93 9.75 4.09
C MET A 53 6.20 8.44 4.36
N TYR A 54 5.48 7.97 3.36
CA TYR A 54 4.69 6.74 3.40
C TYR A 54 5.08 5.82 2.24
N LEU A 55 4.92 4.51 2.43
CA LEU A 55 5.06 3.54 1.34
C LEU A 55 3.70 3.20 0.76
N VAL A 56 3.64 3.20 -0.56
CA VAL A 56 2.44 2.92 -1.33
C VAL A 56 2.73 1.79 -2.32
N GLY A 57 1.94 0.73 -2.25
CA GLY A 57 1.97 -0.40 -3.17
C GLY A 57 0.82 -0.32 -4.15
N TYR A 58 1.05 -0.50 -5.45
CA TYR A 58 -0.02 -0.47 -6.44
C TYR A 58 0.15 -1.48 -7.57
N VAL A 59 -0.96 -1.80 -8.23
CA VAL A 59 -1.04 -2.66 -9.41
C VAL A 59 -1.41 -1.82 -10.62
N ASP A 60 -0.63 -1.92 -11.70
CA ASP A 60 -0.78 -1.24 -13.00
C ASP A 60 -0.70 0.29 -12.98
N ARG A 61 -1.43 0.96 -12.08
CA ARG A 61 -1.58 2.40 -12.01
C ARG A 61 -1.30 2.93 -10.61
N GLU A 62 -0.49 3.97 -10.53
CA GLU A 62 -0.26 4.72 -9.30
C GLU A 62 -1.59 5.30 -8.75
N PRO A 63 -1.83 5.23 -7.43
CA PRO A 63 -3.02 5.82 -6.82
C PRO A 63 -2.93 7.35 -6.89
N LEU A 64 -4.09 8.01 -6.80
CA LEU A 64 -4.12 9.47 -6.76
C LEU A 64 -3.69 9.94 -5.37
N MET A 65 -3.11 11.14 -5.30
CA MET A 65 -2.71 11.75 -4.02
C MET A 65 -3.89 11.84 -3.02
N GLN A 66 -5.11 12.08 -3.54
CA GLN A 66 -6.32 12.12 -2.74
C GLN A 66 -6.66 10.76 -2.12
N ASP A 67 -6.54 9.67 -2.89
CA ASP A 67 -6.78 8.31 -2.40
C ASP A 67 -5.79 7.94 -1.29
N VAL A 68 -4.52 8.33 -1.45
CA VAL A 68 -3.48 8.09 -0.44
C VAL A 68 -3.76 8.89 0.83
N ALA A 69 -4.17 10.16 0.71
CA ALA A 69 -4.53 10.99 1.86
C ALA A 69 -5.73 10.42 2.63
N GLU A 70 -6.76 9.97 1.93
CA GLU A 70 -7.92 9.30 2.54
C GLU A 70 -7.51 8.00 3.25
N ALA A 71 -6.65 7.19 2.64
CA ALA A 71 -6.13 5.97 3.24
C ALA A 71 -5.30 6.25 4.50
N ILE A 72 -4.45 7.28 4.52
CA ILE A 72 -3.69 7.69 5.71
C ILE A 72 -4.65 8.03 6.85
N MET A 73 -5.71 8.80 6.58
CA MET A 73 -6.70 9.15 7.61
C MET A 73 -7.46 7.93 8.14
N ARG A 74 -7.80 6.98 7.25
CA ARG A 74 -8.61 5.80 7.57
C ARG A 74 -7.83 4.72 8.30
N TYR A 75 -6.65 4.36 7.80
CA TYR A 75 -5.86 3.23 8.27
C TYR A 75 -4.71 3.62 9.20
N ARG A 76 -4.34 4.90 9.25
CA ARG A 76 -3.28 5.46 10.11
C ARG A 76 -1.98 4.63 10.06
N PRO A 77 -1.40 4.42 8.86
CA PRO A 77 -0.12 3.75 8.74
C PRO A 77 0.97 4.54 9.47
N THR A 78 2.02 3.85 9.90
CA THR A 78 3.20 4.49 10.47
C THR A 78 4.06 5.06 9.34
N PRO A 79 4.42 6.36 9.37
CA PRO A 79 5.41 6.93 8.46
C PRO A 79 6.77 6.21 8.56
N VAL A 80 7.56 6.28 7.48
CA VAL A 80 8.91 5.67 7.39
C VAL A 80 9.97 6.51 8.09
#